data_AF-A0A8J6N5G0-F1
#
_entry.id   AF-A0A8J6N5G0-F1
#
_cell.length_a   1.000
_cell.length_b   1.000
_cell.length_c   1.000
_cell.angle_alpha   90.00
_cell.angle_beta   90.00
_cell.angle_gamma   90.00
#
_symmetry.space_group_name_H-M   'P 1'
#
loop_
_entity.id
_entity.type
_entity.pdbx_description
1 polymer ?
#
loop_
_entity_poly.entity_id
_entity_poly.type
_entity_poly.pdbx_seq_one_letter_code
_entity_poly.pdbx_strand_id
1 'polypeptide(L)' 'MKKIVLIFILGLFFSGCGTLAKESEFFEHDTMYKNWDHLKFSIYGFEYPSAESLKKTQEQGWWGLEIPINPDK' A
#
# COMPACT_ATOMS: atom_id res chain seq x y z
N MET A 1 -12.33 -31.28 -15.26
CA MET A 1 -13.23 -30.11 -15.09
C MET A 1 -12.99 -29.34 -13.79
N LYS A 2 -12.99 -29.99 -12.60
CA LYS A 2 -12.77 -29.32 -11.30
C LYS A 2 -11.45 -28.52 -11.17
N LYS A 3 -10.36 -28.99 -11.81
CA LYS A 3 -9.04 -28.32 -11.80
C LYS A 3 -9.01 -26.98 -12.55
N ILE A 4 -9.80 -26.85 -13.62
CA ILE A 4 -9.86 -25.62 -14.42
C ILE A 4 -10.55 -24.50 -13.63
N VAL A 5 -11.65 -24.82 -12.96
CA VAL A 5 -12.36 -23.89 -12.06
C VAL A 5 -11.42 -23.39 -10.96
N LEU A 6 -10.60 -24.29 -10.39
CA LEU A 6 -9.66 -23.94 -9.33
C LEU A 6 -8.54 -23.01 -9.83
N ILE A 7 -8.02 -23.25 -11.03
CA ILE A 7 -7.05 -22.35 -11.68
C ILE A 7 -7.69 -20.97 -11.97
N PHE A 8 -8.95 -20.94 -12.38
CA PHE A 8 -9.67 -19.69 -12.65
C PHE A 8 -9.88 -18.85 -11.38
N ILE A 9 -10.24 -19.50 -10.27
CA ILE A 9 -10.38 -18.84 -8.95
C ILE A 9 -9.03 -18.31 -8.46
N LEU A 10 -7.95 -19.09 -8.61
CA LEU A 10 -6.60 -18.63 -8.26
C LEU A 10 -6.17 -17.44 -9.12
N GLY A 11 -6.45 -17.47 -10.43
CA GLY A 11 -6.15 -16.35 -11.34
C GLY A 11 -6.85 -15.05 -10.91
N LEU A 12 -8.13 -15.13 -10.54
CA LEU A 12 -8.89 -13.98 -10.03
C LEU A 12 -8.37 -13.48 -8.66
N PHE A 13 -7.91 -14.40 -7.81
CA PHE A 13 -7.34 -14.06 -6.51
C PHE A 13 -6.01 -13.29 -6.66
N PHE A 14 -5.14 -13.73 -7.57
CA PHE A 14 -3.85 -13.07 -7.79
C PHE A 14 -3.95 -11.78 -8.62
N SER A 15 -4.97 -11.63 -9.48
CA SER A 15 -5.15 -10.40 -10.26
C SER A 15 -5.49 -9.19 -9.37
N GLY A 16 -6.18 -9.40 -8.25
CA GLY A 16 -6.47 -8.31 -7.30
C GLY A 16 -5.21 -7.85 -6.54
N CYS A 17 -4.40 -8.79 -6.06
CA CYS A 17 -3.17 -8.47 -5.33
C CYS A 17 -2.10 -7.85 -6.23
N GLY A 18 -2.00 -8.28 -7.49
CA GLY A 18 -1.02 -7.73 -8.44
C GLY A 18 -1.26 -6.25 -8.76
N THR A 19 -2.51 -5.83 -8.89
CA THR A 19 -2.86 -4.42 -9.13
C THR A 19 -2.50 -3.55 -7.94
N LEU A 20 -2.87 -3.96 -6.72
CA LEU A 20 -2.52 -3.22 -5.50
C LEU A 20 -1.01 -3.13 -5.28
N ALA A 21 -0.28 -4.21 -5.55
CA ALA A 21 1.18 -4.22 -5.44
C ALA A 21 1.84 -3.31 -6.49
N LYS A 22 1.21 -3.13 -7.66
CA LYS A 22 1.66 -2.17 -8.67
C LYS A 22 1.38 -0.72 -8.25
N GLU A 23 0.16 -0.42 -7.80
CA GLU A 23 -0.24 0.94 -7.40
C GLU A 23 0.50 1.44 -6.16
N SER A 24 0.90 0.53 -5.27
CA SER A 24 1.68 0.87 -4.06
C SER A 24 3.19 0.89 -4.29
N GLU A 25 3.65 0.73 -5.53
CA GLU A 25 5.07 0.62 -5.91
C GLU A 25 5.80 -0.52 -5.16
N PHE A 26 5.07 -1.52 -4.65
CA PHE A 26 5.63 -2.59 -3.81
C PHE A 26 6.73 -3.38 -4.52
N PHE A 27 6.62 -3.57 -5.83
CA PHE A 27 7.64 -4.26 -6.64
C PHE A 27 8.83 -3.38 -7.03
N GLU A 28 8.77 -2.07 -6.79
CA GLU A 28 9.81 -1.12 -7.17
C GLU A 28 10.85 -0.91 -6.05
N HIS A 29 10.63 -1.51 -4.89
CA HIS A 29 11.46 -1.36 -3.71
C HIS A 29 11.87 -2.71 -3.11
N ASP A 30 13.12 -2.77 -2.62
CA ASP A 30 13.68 -3.99 -2.00
C ASP A 30 13.08 -4.29 -0.62
N THR A 31 12.42 -3.31 0.00
CA THR A 31 11.82 -3.42 1.32
C THR A 31 10.34 -3.07 1.26
N MET A 32 9.55 -3.61 2.19
CA MET A 32 8.13 -3.28 2.29
C MET A 32 7.90 -1.85 2.77
N TYR A 33 8.75 -1.38 3.69
CA TYR A 33 8.72 -0.03 4.24
C TYR A 33 10.12 0.56 4.18
N LYS A 34 10.19 1.89 4.09
CA LYS A 34 11.46 2.61 4.00
C LYS A 34 12.21 2.65 5.33
N ASN A 35 11.48 2.81 6.42
CA ASN A 35 12.00 2.89 7.77
C ASN A 35 10.87 2.64 8.79
N TRP A 36 11.18 2.76 10.08
CA TRP A 36 10.24 2.55 11.18
C TRP A 36 9.10 3.57 11.22
N ASP A 37 9.32 4.80 10.78
CA ASP A 37 8.26 5.81 10.70
C ASP A 37 7.25 5.46 9.59
N HIS A 38 7.76 5.02 8.43
CA HIS A 38 6.92 4.52 7.34
C HIS A 38 6.07 3.34 7.84
N LEU A 39 6.68 2.33 8.49
CA LEU A 39 5.94 1.21 9.07
C LEU A 39 4.85 1.69 10.05
N LYS A 40 5.19 2.59 10.98
CA LYS A 40 4.25 3.09 11.99
C LYS A 40 3.07 3.80 11.34
N PHE A 41 3.32 4.58 10.30
CA PHE A 41 2.28 5.23 9.53
C PHE A 41 1.38 4.20 8.83
N SER A 42 1.95 3.19 8.17
CA SER A 42 1.20 2.14 7.47
C SER A 42 0.35 1.25 8.38
N ILE A 43 0.67 1.16 9.68
CA ILE A 43 -0.14 0.37 10.63
C ILE A 43 -1.24 1.22 11.29
N TYR A 44 -0.95 2.47 11.70
CA TYR A 44 -1.88 3.26 12.52
C TYR A 44 -2.13 4.68 12.00
N GLY A 45 -1.18 5.26 11.27
CA GLY A 45 -1.27 6.66 10.82
C GLY A 45 -2.19 6.86 9.62
N PHE A 46 -2.37 5.83 8.79
CA PHE A 46 -3.15 5.91 7.56
C PHE A 46 -4.66 6.07 7.78
N GLU A 47 -5.20 5.75 8.98
CA GLU A 47 -6.63 5.91 9.28
C GLU A 47 -7.05 7.39 9.36
N TYR A 48 -6.13 8.25 9.79
CA TYR A 48 -6.33 9.70 9.90
C TYR A 48 -5.07 10.45 9.44
N PRO A 49 -4.79 10.46 8.12
CA PRO A 49 -3.59 11.09 7.58
C PRO A 49 -3.70 12.61 7.72
N SER A 50 -2.91 13.19 8.63
CA SER A 50 -2.81 14.64 8.84
C SER A 50 -1.84 15.30 7.87
N ALA A 51 -1.81 16.63 7.87
CA ALA A 51 -0.82 17.42 7.13
C ALA A 51 0.64 17.10 7.54
N GLU A 52 0.86 16.73 8.81
CA GLU A 52 2.19 16.31 9.29
C GLU A 52 2.62 14.98 8.64
N SER A 53 1.70 14.03 8.54
CA SER A 53 1.97 12.75 7.88
C SER A 53 2.29 12.94 6.40
N LEU A 54 1.57 13.82 5.70
CA LEU A 54 1.87 14.17 4.31
C LEU A 54 3.29 14.75 4.16
N LYS A 55 3.66 15.68 5.04
CA LYS A 55 5.00 16.27 5.05
C LYS A 55 6.07 15.19 5.25
N LYS A 56 5.87 14.26 6.19
CA LYS A 56 6.81 13.15 6.44
C LYS A 56 6.92 12.21 5.24
N THR A 57 5.81 11.84 4.60
CA THR A 57 5.79 11.04 3.38
C THR A 57 6.63 11.69 2.28
N GLN A 58 6.51 13.01 2.08
CA GLN A 58 7.26 13.76 1.08
C GLN A 58 8.76 13.88 1.43
N GLU A 59 9.08 14.27 2.67
CA GLU A 59 10.47 14.48 3.11
C GLU A 59 11.26 13.16 3.14
N GLN A 60 10.61 12.09 3.57
CA GLN A 60 11.24 10.79 3.68
C GLN A 60 11.09 9.96 2.40
N GLY A 61 10.25 10.36 1.44
CA GLY A 61 9.99 9.66 0.18
C GLY A 61 9.46 8.25 0.41
N TRP A 62 8.34 8.13 1.12
CA TRP A 62 7.62 6.87 1.31
C TRP A 62 6.77 6.55 0.08
N TRP A 63 6.72 5.28 -0.29
CA TRP A 63 5.84 4.72 -1.32
C TRP A 63 4.58 4.13 -0.69
N GLY A 64 3.55 3.91 -1.50
CA GLY A 64 2.31 3.28 -1.06
C GLY A 64 1.12 3.76 -1.87
N LEU A 65 -0.08 3.39 -1.41
CA LEU A 65 -1.31 3.85 -2.05
C LEU A 65 -1.55 5.33 -1.72
N GLU A 66 -1.98 6.09 -2.73
CA GLU A 66 -2.44 7.46 -2.51
C GLU A 66 -3.74 7.45 -1.69
N ILE A 67 -3.74 8.19 -0.57
CA ILE A 67 -4.90 8.36 0.31
C ILE A 67 -5.17 9.85 0.55
N PRO A 68 -6.44 10.27 0.63
CA PRO A 68 -6.78 11.66 0.89
C PRO A 68 -6.42 12.05 2.33
N ILE A 69 -5.86 13.24 2.51
CA ILE A 69 -5.61 13.81 3.84
C ILE A 69 -6.93 14.14 4.54
N ASN A 70 -6.96 13.98 5.86
CA ASN A 70 -8.01 14.54 6.70
C ASN A 70 -7.48 15.84 7.32
N PRO A 71 -7.89 17.03 6.84
CA PRO A 71 -7.38 18.31 7.31
C PRO A 71 -7.85 18.68 8.72
N ASP A 72 -8.84 17.97 9.27
CA ASP A 72 -9.42 18.24 10.59
C ASP A 72 -8.64 17.57 11.75
N LYS A 73 -7.57 16.83 11.44
CA LYS A 73 -6.62 16.23 12.39
C LYS A 73 -5.17 16.54 12.03
#